data_AF-A0A291RYY1-F1
#
_entry.id   AF-A0A291RYY1-F1
#
_cell.length_a   1.000
_cell.length_b   1.000
_cell.length_c   1.000
_cell.angle_alpha   90.00
_cell.angle_beta   90.00
_cell.angle_gamma   90.00
#
_symmetry.space_group_name_H-M   'P 1'
#
loop_
_entity.id
_entity.type
_entity.pdbx_description
1 polymer ?
#
loop_
_entity_poly.entity_id
_entity_poly.type
_entity_poly.pdbx_seq_one_letter_code
_entity_poly.pdbx_strand_id
1 'polypeptide(L)'
;MARIAKLNDWIGQAVMAIADAKTAGVTGEHLEDTLRGIARKNSTAYTDIPESVRDAIAAEDSTSASADPARARLAARTAEQTFLPLVARIAKLREWVEQAVLAVQDAKASGVEGEHLEDTLRGIARKNGTSYTDIPESVRTAIAAD
;
A
#
# COMPACT_ATOMS: atom_id res chain seq x y z
N MET A 1 -11.30 6.06 10.65
CA MET A 1 -12.11 6.04 9.40
C MET A 1 -11.45 6.76 8.21
N ALA A 2 -11.16 8.07 8.23
CA ALA A 2 -10.77 8.83 7.02
C ALA A 2 -9.44 8.41 6.33
N ARG A 3 -8.45 7.88 7.06
CA ARG A 3 -7.11 7.55 6.49
C ARG A 3 -7.07 6.20 5.74
N ILE A 4 -7.83 5.20 6.18
CA ILE A 4 -7.93 3.88 5.52
C ILE A 4 -8.77 4.02 4.25
N ALA A 5 -9.89 4.75 4.33
CA ALA A 5 -10.71 5.07 3.17
C ALA A 5 -9.90 5.74 2.05
N LYS A 6 -8.96 6.64 2.40
CA LYS A 6 -8.09 7.32 1.43
C LYS A 6 -7.07 6.41 0.76
N LEU A 7 -6.54 5.40 1.47
CA LEU A 7 -5.65 4.40 0.85
C LEU A 7 -6.43 3.56 -0.16
N ASN A 8 -7.61 3.07 0.22
CA ASN A 8 -8.46 2.28 -0.66
C ASN A 8 -8.89 3.07 -1.91
N ASP A 9 -9.14 4.37 -1.76
CA ASP A 9 -9.45 5.26 -2.88
C ASP A 9 -8.27 5.38 -3.86
N TRP A 10 -7.04 5.54 -3.34
CA TRP A 10 -5.83 5.54 -4.18
C TRP A 10 -5.56 4.20 -4.85
N ILE A 11 -5.83 3.09 -4.17
CA ILE A 11 -5.76 1.75 -4.77
C ILE A 11 -6.75 1.65 -5.93
N GLY A 12 -8.00 2.05 -5.72
CA GLY A 12 -9.03 2.06 -6.77
C GLY A 12 -8.65 2.94 -7.96
N GLN A 13 -8.14 4.15 -7.70
CA GLN A 13 -7.66 5.06 -8.75
C GLN A 13 -6.50 4.47 -9.55
N ALA A 14 -5.54 3.83 -8.88
CA ALA A 14 -4.42 3.17 -9.56
C ALA A 14 -4.90 2.02 -10.45
N VAL A 15 -5.82 1.17 -9.95
CA VAL A 15 -6.42 0.07 -10.73
C VAL A 15 -7.16 0.60 -11.96
N MET A 16 -7.94 1.68 -11.82
CA MET A 16 -8.62 2.29 -12.97
C MET A 16 -7.63 2.89 -13.98
N ALA A 17 -6.60 3.59 -13.52
CA ALA A 17 -5.58 4.17 -14.39
C ALA A 17 -4.78 3.09 -15.15
N ILE A 18 -4.54 1.93 -14.53
CA ILE A 18 -3.95 0.76 -15.20
C ILE A 18 -4.86 0.26 -16.33
N ALA A 19 -6.16 0.10 -16.06
CA ALA A 19 -7.12 -0.36 -17.07
C ALA A 19 -7.23 0.62 -18.25
N ASP A 20 -7.24 1.92 -17.97
CA ASP A 20 -7.25 2.97 -18.99
C ASP A 20 -5.97 2.97 -19.82
N ALA A 21 -4.81 2.81 -19.18
CA ALA A 21 -3.52 2.72 -19.85
C ALA A 21 -3.43 1.50 -20.78
N LYS A 22 -3.89 0.34 -20.32
CA LYS A 22 -3.96 -0.89 -21.13
C LYS A 22 -4.87 -0.73 -22.34
N THR A 23 -6.05 -0.14 -22.14
CA THR A 23 -6.98 0.18 -23.23
C THR A 23 -6.36 1.15 -24.26
N ALA A 24 -5.50 2.06 -23.79
CA ALA A 24 -4.73 2.98 -24.63
C ALA A 24 -3.48 2.34 -25.27
N GLY A 25 -3.20 1.05 -25.04
CA GLY A 25 -2.08 0.33 -25.63
C GLY A 25 -0.76 0.39 -24.86
N VAL A 26 -0.80 0.76 -23.57
CA VAL A 26 0.36 0.67 -22.68
C VAL A 26 0.47 -0.75 -22.16
N THR A 27 1.63 -1.38 -22.31
CA THR A 27 1.85 -2.77 -21.89
C THR A 27 1.91 -2.91 -20.37
N GLY A 28 1.52 -4.08 -19.87
CA GLY A 28 1.71 -4.45 -18.47
C GLY A 28 3.17 -4.31 -18.02
N GLU A 29 4.12 -4.73 -18.85
CA GLU A 29 5.57 -4.59 -18.57
C GLU A 29 5.98 -3.13 -18.34
N HIS A 30 5.50 -2.19 -19.18
CA HIS A 30 5.80 -0.77 -19.00
C HIS A 30 5.23 -0.22 -17.69
N LEU A 31 4.01 -0.61 -17.34
CA LEU A 31 3.35 -0.20 -16.09
C LEU A 31 4.07 -0.78 -14.87
N GLU A 32 4.48 -2.05 -14.95
CA GLU A 32 5.24 -2.72 -13.90
C GLU A 32 6.60 -2.06 -13.68
N ASP A 33 7.34 -1.77 -14.75
CA ASP A 33 8.64 -1.10 -14.65
C ASP A 33 8.54 0.30 -14.06
N THR A 34 7.50 1.04 -14.45
CA THR A 34 7.18 2.35 -13.88
C THR A 34 6.92 2.24 -12.38
N LEU A 35 6.03 1.31 -11.98
CA LEU A 35 5.68 1.10 -10.58
C LEU A 35 6.87 0.62 -9.75
N ARG A 36 7.68 -0.32 -10.25
CA ARG A 36 8.93 -0.77 -9.62
C ARG A 36 9.94 0.37 -9.50
N GLY A 37 10.04 1.23 -10.51
CA GLY A 37 10.87 2.44 -10.49
C GLY A 37 10.47 3.39 -9.37
N ILE A 38 9.17 3.65 -9.23
CA ILE A 38 8.62 4.50 -8.16
C ILE A 38 8.81 3.86 -6.78
N ALA A 39 8.52 2.56 -6.64
CA ALA A 39 8.70 1.80 -5.40
C ALA A 39 10.16 1.88 -4.91
N ARG A 40 11.13 1.62 -5.79
CA ARG A 40 12.57 1.75 -5.48
C ARG A 40 12.95 3.16 -5.02
N LYS A 41 12.46 4.21 -5.70
CA LYS A 41 12.73 5.60 -5.32
C LYS A 41 12.19 5.96 -3.93
N ASN A 42 11.13 5.30 -3.49
CA ASN A 42 10.50 5.49 -2.18
C ASN A 42 10.91 4.42 -1.16
N SER A 43 11.97 3.64 -1.43
CA SER A 43 12.44 2.56 -0.55
C SER A 43 11.34 1.56 -0.16
N THR A 44 10.36 1.36 -1.04
CA THR A 44 9.22 0.44 -0.85
C THR A 44 9.50 -0.83 -1.63
N ALA A 45 9.32 -2.00 -1.01
CA ALA A 45 9.46 -3.26 -1.73
C ALA A 45 8.26 -3.42 -2.67
N TYR A 46 8.48 -3.99 -3.85
CA TYR A 46 7.39 -4.19 -4.81
C TYR A 46 6.29 -5.11 -4.25
N THR A 47 6.64 -6.04 -3.36
CA THR A 47 5.70 -6.90 -2.64
C THR A 47 4.79 -6.16 -1.67
N ASP A 48 5.18 -4.96 -1.23
CA ASP A 48 4.35 -4.10 -0.35
C ASP A 48 3.26 -3.36 -1.12
N ILE A 49 3.34 -3.37 -2.46
CA ILE A 49 2.28 -2.83 -3.30
C ILE A 49 1.06 -3.75 -3.18
N PRO A 50 -0.14 -3.16 -2.97
CA PRO A 50 -1.40 -3.90 -2.90
C PRO A 50 -1.55 -4.89 -4.04
N GLU A 51 -1.90 -6.12 -3.70
CA GLU A 51 -2.04 -7.23 -4.64
C GLU A 51 -2.98 -6.89 -5.80
N SER A 52 -4.11 -6.24 -5.53
CA SER A 52 -5.05 -5.79 -6.56
C SER A 52 -4.42 -4.87 -7.62
N VAL A 53 -3.41 -4.07 -7.26
CA VAL A 53 -2.69 -3.21 -8.23
C VAL A 53 -1.71 -4.05 -9.05
N ARG A 54 -0.99 -4.98 -8.40
CA ARG A 54 -0.08 -5.90 -9.09
C ARG A 54 -0.83 -6.82 -10.06
N ASP A 55 -1.97 -7.35 -9.63
CA ASP A 55 -2.84 -8.21 -10.43
C ASP A 55 -3.46 -7.45 -11.59
N ALA A 56 -3.89 -6.20 -11.39
CA ALA A 56 -4.40 -5.35 -12.47
C ALA A 56 -3.33 -5.14 -13.57
N ILE A 57 -2.05 -5.04 -13.19
CA ILE A 57 -0.92 -4.95 -14.14
C ILE A 57 -0.67 -6.29 -14.83
N ALA A 58 -0.72 -7.40 -14.08
CA ALA A 58 -0.45 -8.74 -14.60
C ALA A 58 -1.59 -9.32 -15.47
N ALA A 59 -2.82 -8.82 -15.31
CA ALA A 59 -3.98 -9.30 -16.06
C ALA A 59 -3.76 -9.18 -17.58
N GLU A 60 -4.07 -10.24 -18.33
CA GLU A 60 -3.92 -10.23 -19.79
C GLU A 60 -4.79 -9.16 -20.45
N ASP A 61 -4.23 -8.47 -21.44
CA ASP A 61 -4.92 -7.43 -22.19
C ASP A 61 -6.02 -8.06 -23.04
N SER A 62 -7.25 -8.08 -22.51
CA SER A 62 -8.42 -8.63 -23.21
C SER A 62 -8.99 -7.67 -24.26
N THR A 63 -8.39 -6.49 -24.42
CA THR A 63 -8.97 -5.36 -25.14
C THR A 63 -8.08 -4.96 -26.31
N SER A 64 -8.69 -4.75 -27.48
CA SER A 64 -8.02 -4.21 -28.67
C SER A 64 -7.44 -2.82 -28.37
N ALA A 65 -6.12 -2.77 -28.17
CA ALA A 65 -5.38 -1.53 -27.91
C ALA A 65 -5.61 -0.49 -29.02
N SER A 66 -5.93 0.73 -28.62
CA SER A 66 -5.97 1.89 -29.54
C SER A 66 -4.55 2.16 -30.06
N ALA A 67 -4.35 2.15 -31.39
CA ALA A 67 -3.04 2.39 -32.01
C ALA A 67 -2.55 3.86 -31.99
N ASP A 68 -3.11 4.71 -31.11
CA ASP A 68 -2.76 6.12 -31.02
C ASP A 68 -1.61 6.33 -30.00
N PRO A 69 -0.39 6.65 -30.45
CA PRO A 69 0.75 6.81 -29.56
C PRO A 69 0.64 8.04 -28.64
N ALA A 70 -0.13 9.07 -29.03
CA ALA A 70 -0.33 10.25 -28.18
C ALA A 70 -1.21 9.90 -26.98
N ARG A 71 -2.28 9.13 -27.22
CA ARG A 71 -3.18 8.62 -26.19
C ARG A 71 -2.45 7.66 -25.24
N ALA A 72 -1.64 6.73 -25.78
CA ALA A 72 -0.84 5.81 -24.97
C ALA A 72 0.12 6.55 -24.02
N ARG A 73 0.82 7.56 -24.52
CA ARG A 73 1.74 8.39 -23.71
C ARG A 73 1.03 9.22 -22.64
N LEU A 74 -0.19 9.68 -22.91
CA LEU A 74 -0.97 10.40 -21.91
C LEU A 74 -1.41 9.44 -20.80
N ALA A 75 -1.96 8.28 -21.18
CA ALA A 75 -2.44 7.29 -20.22
C ALA A 75 -1.30 6.72 -19.34
N ALA A 76 -0.12 6.47 -19.91
CA ALA A 76 1.07 6.09 -19.15
C ALA A 76 1.44 7.13 -18.08
N ARG A 77 1.40 8.42 -18.44
CA ARG A 77 1.65 9.52 -17.48
C ARG A 77 0.57 9.61 -16.42
N THR A 78 -0.69 9.38 -16.76
CA THR A 78 -1.78 9.32 -15.77
C THR A 78 -1.57 8.18 -14.78
N ALA A 79 -1.22 6.98 -15.26
CA ALA A 79 -0.89 5.86 -14.38
C ALA A 79 0.29 6.19 -13.45
N GLU A 80 1.38 6.75 -13.98
CA GLU A 80 2.52 7.22 -13.19
C GLU A 80 2.10 8.22 -12.08
N GLN A 81 1.28 9.21 -12.44
CA GLN A 81 0.76 10.21 -11.50
C GLN A 81 -0.10 9.61 -10.39
N THR A 82 -0.83 8.51 -10.66
CA THR A 82 -1.59 7.80 -9.63
C THR A 82 -0.73 6.88 -8.76
N PHE A 83 0.34 6.30 -9.31
CA PHE A 83 1.26 5.43 -8.57
C PHE A 83 2.08 6.21 -7.54
N LEU A 84 2.54 7.42 -7.88
CA LEU A 84 3.35 8.26 -6.98
C LEU A 84 2.74 8.46 -5.57
N PRO A 85 1.52 9.00 -5.43
CA PRO A 85 0.92 9.21 -4.10
C PRO A 85 0.60 7.89 -3.39
N LEU A 86 0.23 6.84 -4.14
CA LEU A 86 -0.03 5.52 -3.58
C LEU A 86 1.23 4.94 -2.91
N VAL A 87 2.34 4.88 -3.64
CA VAL A 87 3.61 4.33 -3.13
C VAL A 87 4.14 5.15 -1.96
N ALA A 88 4.14 6.49 -2.07
CA ALA A 88 4.56 7.36 -0.99
C ALA A 88 3.73 7.13 0.30
N ARG A 89 2.43 6.82 0.14
CA ARG A 89 1.59 6.50 1.28
C ARG A 89 1.93 5.17 1.92
N ILE A 90 2.18 4.15 1.10
CA ILE A 90 2.59 2.82 1.58
C ILE A 90 3.89 2.94 2.38
N ALA A 91 4.88 3.66 1.86
CA ALA A 91 6.14 3.93 2.55
C ALA A 91 5.89 4.57 3.93
N LYS A 92 5.03 5.61 3.99
CA LYS A 92 4.70 6.28 5.25
C LYS A 92 3.96 5.37 6.24
N LEU A 93 3.06 4.51 5.75
CA LEU A 93 2.37 3.55 6.60
C LEU A 93 3.37 2.55 7.19
N ARG A 94 4.29 2.03 6.39
CA ARG A 94 5.36 1.14 6.87
C ARG A 94 6.20 1.80 7.95
N GLU A 95 6.63 3.04 7.74
CA GLU A 95 7.37 3.81 8.74
C GLU A 95 6.59 3.89 10.06
N TRP A 96 5.27 4.17 10.02
CA TRP A 96 4.44 4.18 11.22
C TRP A 96 4.31 2.82 11.90
N VAL A 97 4.27 1.72 11.13
CA VAL A 97 4.26 0.37 11.70
C VAL A 97 5.59 0.07 12.38
N GLU A 98 6.71 0.39 11.75
CA GLU A 98 8.06 0.20 12.32
C GLU A 98 8.22 1.01 13.61
N GLN A 99 7.78 2.27 13.63
CA GLN A 99 7.78 3.10 14.85
C GLN A 99 6.87 2.52 15.95
N ALA A 100 5.73 1.93 15.60
CA ALA A 100 4.86 1.29 16.57
C ALA A 100 5.51 0.04 17.19
N VAL A 101 6.23 -0.75 16.40
CA VAL A 101 7.00 -1.90 16.89
C VAL A 101 8.09 -1.46 17.86
N LEU A 102 8.86 -0.42 17.51
CA LEU A 102 9.89 0.13 18.38
C LEU A 102 9.30 0.64 19.71
N ALA A 103 8.17 1.36 19.65
CA ALA A 103 7.49 1.84 20.86
C ALA A 103 7.02 0.70 21.78
N VAL A 104 6.58 -0.42 21.21
CA VAL A 104 6.27 -1.64 21.98
C VAL A 104 7.53 -2.20 22.65
N GLN A 105 8.63 -2.31 21.92
CA GLN A 105 9.90 -2.82 22.45
C GLN A 105 10.44 -1.92 23.58
N ASP A 106 10.41 -0.60 23.41
CA ASP A 106 10.84 0.38 24.42
C ASP A 106 9.97 0.31 25.68
N ALA A 107 8.66 0.13 25.54
CA ALA A 107 7.76 -0.03 26.68
C ALA A 107 8.08 -1.30 27.48
N LYS A 108 8.37 -2.41 26.78
CA LYS A 108 8.75 -3.68 27.43
C LYS A 108 10.12 -3.60 28.10
N ALA A 109 11.08 -2.95 27.46
CA ALA A 109 12.38 -2.65 28.07
C ALA A 109 12.26 -1.79 29.33
N SER A 110 11.19 -0.99 29.43
CA SER A 110 10.84 -0.18 30.61
C SER A 110 10.02 -0.95 31.66
N GLY A 111 9.77 -2.24 31.46
CA GLY A 111 9.06 -3.12 32.40
C GLY A 111 7.54 -3.16 32.24
N VAL A 112 6.98 -2.66 31.13
CA VAL A 112 5.55 -2.78 30.85
C VAL A 112 5.23 -4.20 30.38
N GLU A 113 4.27 -4.85 31.04
CA GLU A 113 3.81 -6.20 30.71
C GLU A 113 3.10 -6.26 29.35
N GLY A 114 3.30 -7.35 28.62
CA GLY A 114 2.68 -7.58 27.31
C GLY A 114 1.15 -7.55 27.36
N GLU A 115 0.55 -8.09 28.42
CA GLU A 115 -0.91 -8.07 28.63
C GLU A 115 -1.47 -6.64 28.67
N HIS A 116 -0.77 -5.73 29.35
CA HIS A 116 -1.18 -4.33 29.44
C HIS A 116 -1.08 -3.60 28.09
N LEU A 117 -0.04 -3.90 27.30
CA LEU A 117 0.12 -3.37 25.95
C LEU A 117 -0.96 -3.91 25.01
N GLU A 118 -1.29 -5.19 25.12
CA GLU A 118 -2.35 -5.80 24.32
C GLU A 118 -3.72 -5.17 24.63
N ASP A 119 -4.07 -5.02 25.90
CA ASP A 119 -5.33 -4.39 26.32
C ASP A 119 -5.40 -2.93 25.90
N THR A 120 -4.29 -2.21 26.00
CA THR A 120 -4.19 -0.82 25.51
C THR A 120 -4.46 -0.77 24.01
N LEU A 121 -3.83 -1.64 23.24
CA LEU A 121 -3.96 -1.71 21.79
C LEU A 121 -5.38 -2.10 21.36
N ARG A 122 -6.01 -3.08 22.02
CA ARG A 122 -7.43 -3.42 21.84
C ARG A 122 -8.35 -2.25 22.18
N GLY A 123 -8.05 -1.51 23.25
CA GLY A 123 -8.77 -0.30 23.63
C GLY A 123 -8.68 0.80 22.56
N ILE A 124 -7.49 1.03 22.00
CA ILE A 124 -7.28 1.97 20.89
C ILE A 124 -8.06 1.51 19.66
N ALA A 125 -8.02 0.22 19.32
CA ALA A 125 -8.73 -0.34 18.16
C ALA A 125 -10.24 -0.09 18.26
N ARG A 126 -10.85 -0.42 19.41
CA ARG A 126 -12.27 -0.16 19.69
C ARG A 126 -12.61 1.33 19.57
N LYS A 127 -11.80 2.21 20.18
CA LYS A 127 -12.00 3.67 20.10
C LYS A 127 -11.94 4.21 18.68
N ASN A 128 -11.18 3.57 17.80
CA ASN A 128 -11.03 3.99 16.40
C ASN A 128 -11.96 3.25 15.43
N GLY A 129 -12.81 2.32 15.93
CA GLY A 129 -13.69 1.51 15.10
C GLY A 129 -12.94 0.54 14.17
N THR A 130 -11.75 0.11 14.56
CA THR A 130 -10.93 -0.87 13.83
C THR A 130 -10.89 -2.19 14.60
N SER A 131 -10.81 -3.31 13.89
CA SER A 131 -10.60 -4.60 14.55
C SER A 131 -9.17 -4.71 15.06
N TYR A 132 -8.97 -5.46 16.15
CA TYR A 132 -7.63 -5.82 16.60
C TYR A 132 -6.86 -6.62 15.55
N THR A 133 -7.56 -7.40 14.72
CA THR A 133 -6.97 -8.14 13.60
C THR A 133 -6.49 -7.26 12.46
N ASP A 134 -7.00 -6.03 12.35
CA ASP A 134 -6.58 -5.06 11.33
C ASP A 134 -5.26 -4.38 11.71
N ILE A 135 -4.79 -4.60 12.94
CA ILE A 135 -3.51 -4.09 13.41
C ILE A 135 -2.41 -4.95 12.81
N PRO A 136 -1.34 -4.32 12.26
CA PRO A 136 -0.22 -5.04 11.67
C PRO A 136 0.27 -6.18 12.55
N GLU A 137 0.42 -7.35 11.95
CA GLU A 137 0.88 -8.55 12.65
C GLU A 137 2.19 -8.32 13.37
N SER A 138 3.14 -7.61 12.76
CA SER A 138 4.43 -7.26 13.37
C SER A 138 4.29 -6.55 14.73
N VAL A 139 3.30 -5.65 14.88
CA VAL A 139 3.03 -4.96 16.15
C VAL A 139 2.44 -5.94 17.17
N ARG A 140 1.51 -6.79 16.74
CA ARG A 140 0.90 -7.81 17.61
C ARG A 140 1.95 -8.84 18.09
N THR A 141 2.83 -9.29 17.20
CA THR A 141 3.93 -10.20 17.52
C THR A 141 4.98 -9.55 18.43
N ALA A 142 5.29 -8.26 18.25
CA ALA A 142 6.21 -7.56 19.15
C ALA A 142 5.69 -7.51 20.60
N ILE A 143 4.36 -7.38 20.77
CA ILE A 143 3.72 -7.43 22.09
C ILE A 143 3.84 -8.85 22.67
N ALA A 144 3.52 -9.87 21.87
CA ALA A 144 3.46 -11.27 22.30
C ALA A 144 4.83 -11.98 22.43
N ALA A 145 5.91 -11.41 21.89
CA ALA A 145 7.26 -11.89 22.14
C ALA A 145 7.60 -11.82 23.64
N ASP A 146 8.54 -12.59 24.17
CA ASP A 146 8.99 -12.44 25.56
C ASP A 146 10.27 -11.59 25.64
#